data_AF-A0A9E7KZ04-F1
#
_entry.id   AF-A0A9E7KZ04-F1
#
_cell.length_a   1.000
_cell.length_b   1.000
_cell.length_c   1.000
_cell.angle_alpha   90.00
_cell.angle_beta   90.00
_cell.angle_gamma   90.00
#
_symmetry.space_group_name_H-M   'P 1'
#
loop_
_entity.id
_entity.type
_entity.pdbx_description
1 polymer ?
#
loop_
_entity_poly.entity_id
_entity_poly.type
_entity_poly.pdbx_seq_one_letter_code
_entity_poly.pdbx_strand_id
1 'polypeptide(L)'
;MRRASTEPTWRLRLTPDGYWNEVGVEEAVRDESSSVIVGFKRKFVFFEGTNETRWEMDEYRINQQIAWMRNTIDLRRNNYVICKVYMESLQSSGDLSFSSVEAQQIGSDESDSSTVANKRKRN
;
A
#
# COMPACT_ATOMS: atom_id res chain seq x y z
N MET A 1 16.92 -1.87 25.92
CA MET A 1 15.52 -1.59 25.51
C MET A 1 15.55 -0.65 24.31
N ARG A 2 15.27 -1.13 23.09
CA ARG A 2 15.12 -0.26 21.91
C ARG A 2 13.63 -0.26 21.53
N ARG A 3 13.03 0.94 21.49
CA ARG A 3 11.65 1.18 21.08
C ARG A 3 11.49 0.76 19.61
N ALA A 4 10.54 -0.13 19.32
CA ALA A 4 10.03 -0.30 17.96
C ALA A 4 9.26 0.98 17.58
N SER A 5 9.67 1.64 16.51
CA SER A 5 8.94 2.76 15.92
C SER A 5 7.71 2.20 15.20
N THR A 6 6.58 2.20 15.91
CA THR A 6 5.27 1.92 15.33
C THR A 6 4.90 3.12 14.45
N GLU A 7 5.38 3.13 13.20
CA GLU A 7 4.79 4.03 12.20
C GLU A 7 3.31 3.67 12.08
N PRO A 8 2.40 4.63 12.16
CA PRO A 8 1.03 4.28 12.47
C PRO A 8 0.34 3.71 11.21
N THR A 9 -0.52 2.73 11.43
CA THR A 9 -1.21 1.89 10.43
C THR A 9 -2.16 2.65 9.49
N TRP A 10 -2.11 3.98 9.44
CA TRP A 10 -3.00 4.85 8.66
C TRP A 10 -2.80 4.76 7.13
N ARG A 11 -1.73 4.11 6.67
CA ARG A 11 -1.43 3.89 5.24
C ARG A 11 -2.02 2.61 4.67
N LEU A 12 -2.58 1.73 5.52
CA LEU A 12 -3.11 0.43 5.10
C LEU A 12 -4.64 0.46 5.03
N ARG A 13 -5.21 -0.11 3.97
CA ARG A 13 -6.66 -0.37 3.87
C ARG A 13 -6.91 -1.86 3.80
N LEU A 14 -7.43 -2.41 4.89
CA LEU A 14 -7.66 -3.84 5.03
C LEU A 14 -8.88 -4.29 4.19
N THR A 15 -8.76 -5.46 3.60
CA THR A 15 -9.84 -6.23 2.97
C THR A 15 -9.90 -7.62 3.62
N PRO A 16 -10.95 -8.43 3.39
CA PRO A 16 -11.01 -9.78 3.97
C PRO A 16 -9.82 -10.67 3.64
N ASP A 17 -9.28 -10.54 2.41
CA ASP A 17 -8.23 -11.43 1.89
C ASP A 17 -6.86 -10.74 1.73
N GLY A 18 -6.72 -9.48 2.17
CA GLY A 18 -5.49 -8.73 1.97
C GLY A 18 -5.56 -7.28 2.41
N TYR A 19 -4.71 -6.43 1.83
CA TYR A 19 -4.72 -5.00 2.10
C TYR A 19 -4.15 -4.18 0.96
N TRP A 20 -4.65 -2.95 0.82
CA TRP A 20 -4.03 -1.92 -0.02
C TRP A 20 -3.02 -1.14 0.81
N ASN A 21 -1.78 -1.10 0.34
CA ASN A 21 -0.70 -0.32 0.93
C ASN A 21 -0.46 0.95 0.13
N GLU A 22 -0.48 2.12 0.77
CA GLU A 22 -0.15 3.39 0.12
C GLU A 22 1.32 3.41 -0.33
N VAL A 23 1.56 3.77 -1.59
CA VAL A 23 2.90 3.88 -2.17
C VAL A 23 3.12 5.27 -2.76
N GLY A 24 4.39 5.71 -2.75
CA GLY A 24 4.77 7.01 -3.29
C GLY A 24 4.32 8.20 -2.44
N VAL A 25 4.25 9.37 -3.07
CA VAL A 25 3.80 10.64 -2.47
C VAL A 25 2.49 11.05 -3.10
N GLU A 26 1.59 11.65 -2.34
CA GLU A 26 0.34 12.21 -2.88
C GLU A 26 0.62 13.26 -3.96
N GLU A 27 0.02 13.08 -5.14
CA GLU A 27 0.20 13.94 -6.30
C GLU A 27 -0.95 14.96 -6.41
N ALA A 28 -0.63 16.22 -6.72
CA ALA A 28 -1.65 17.24 -6.98
C ALA A 28 -2.19 17.09 -8.41
N VAL A 29 -3.52 17.00 -8.55
CA VAL A 29 -4.19 16.97 -9.85
C VAL A 29 -4.56 18.41 -10.24
N ARG A 30 -4.06 18.88 -11.38
CA ARG A 30 -4.26 20.24 -11.86
C ARG A 30 -5.18 20.26 -13.07
N ASP A 31 -6.06 21.26 -13.12
CA ASP A 31 -6.77 21.60 -14.35
C ASP A 31 -5.77 22.12 -15.38
N GLU A 32 -5.83 21.60 -16.60
CA GLU A 32 -4.87 21.89 -17.66
C GLU A 32 -4.92 23.37 -18.09
N SER A 33 -6.12 23.96 -18.12
CA SER A 33 -6.33 25.33 -18.60
C SER A 33 -5.94 26.40 -17.58
N SER A 34 -6.30 26.18 -16.31
CA SER A 34 -6.16 27.18 -15.25
C SER A 34 -4.99 26.90 -14.29
N SER A 35 -4.37 25.73 -14.40
CA SER A 35 -3.33 25.23 -13.47
C SER A 35 -3.77 25.13 -12.00
N VAL A 36 -5.07 25.29 -11.72
CA VAL A 36 -5.68 25.18 -10.39
C VAL A 36 -5.65 23.73 -9.93
N ILE A 37 -5.30 23.48 -8.67
CA ILE A 37 -5.31 22.13 -8.08
C ILE A 37 -6.76 21.73 -7.80
N VAL A 38 -7.31 20.85 -8.65
CA VAL A 38 -8.70 20.39 -8.55
C VAL A 38 -8.88 19.18 -7.65
N GLY A 39 -7.79 18.48 -7.36
CA GLY A 39 -7.83 17.30 -6.51
C GLY A 39 -6.45 16.79 -6.19
N PHE A 40 -6.43 15.62 -5.57
CA PHE A 40 -5.22 14.93 -5.16
C PHE A 40 -5.34 13.45 -5.49
N LYS A 41 -4.22 12.83 -5.81
CA LYS A 41 -4.11 11.44 -6.20
C LYS A 41 -3.18 10.71 -5.25
N ARG A 42 -3.62 9.56 -4.71
CA ARG A 42 -2.78 8.59 -3.99
C ARG A 42 -2.69 7.30 -4.77
N LYS A 43 -1.56 6.61 -4.63
CA LYS A 43 -1.34 5.30 -5.24
C LYS A 43 -1.30 4.21 -4.18
N PHE A 44 -1.81 3.04 -4.51
CA PHE A 44 -1.78 1.88 -3.66
C PHE A 44 -1.42 0.63 -4.45
N VAL A 45 -0.74 -0.30 -3.78
CA VAL A 45 -0.49 -1.66 -4.25
C VAL A 45 -1.19 -2.63 -3.32
N PHE A 46 -1.82 -3.66 -3.89
CA PHE A 46 -2.50 -4.68 -3.09
C PHE A 46 -1.56 -5.82 -2.69
N PHE A 47 -1.68 -6.25 -1.44
CA PHE A 47 -0.97 -7.38 -0.86
C PHE A 47 -1.97 -8.46 -0.44
N GLU A 48 -1.65 -9.71 -0.77
CA GLU A 48 -2.32 -10.91 -0.25
C GLU A 48 -1.39 -11.56 0.78
N GLY A 49 -1.72 -11.40 2.07
CA GLY A 49 -0.79 -11.73 3.16
C GLY A 49 0.50 -10.92 3.06
N THR A 50 1.64 -11.60 2.89
CA THR A 50 2.96 -10.96 2.70
C THR A 50 3.35 -10.80 1.23
N ASN A 51 2.52 -11.27 0.29
CA ASN A 51 2.84 -11.27 -1.13
C ASN A 51 2.31 -10.01 -1.79
N GLU A 52 3.20 -9.20 -2.36
CA GLU A 52 2.84 -8.09 -3.24
C GLU A 52 2.19 -8.64 -4.53
N THR A 53 1.07 -8.05 -4.92
CA THR A 53 0.37 -8.42 -6.15
C THR A 53 0.55 -7.34 -7.21
N ARG A 54 0.11 -7.63 -8.44
CA ARG A 54 0.10 -6.66 -9.54
C ARG A 54 -1.10 -5.72 -9.56
N TRP A 55 -1.96 -5.82 -8.55
CA TRP A 55 -3.11 -4.95 -8.44
C TRP A 55 -2.68 -3.60 -7.90
N GLU A 56 -2.97 -2.56 -8.67
CA GLU A 56 -2.75 -1.17 -8.33
C GLU A 56 -4.08 -0.43 -8.22
N MET A 57 -4.09 0.59 -7.38
CA MET A 57 -5.20 1.53 -7.25
C MET A 57 -4.69 2.96 -7.25
N ASP A 58 -5.25 3.77 -8.15
CA ASP A 58 -5.19 5.22 -8.03
C ASP A 58 -6.47 5.72 -7.33
N GLU A 59 -6.34 6.35 -6.17
CA GLU A 59 -7.44 7.03 -5.50
C GLU A 59 -7.37 8.54 -5.77
N TYR A 60 -8.48 9.12 -6.21
CA TYR A 60 -8.63 10.54 -6.46
C TYR A 60 -9.62 11.15 -5.46
N ARG A 61 -9.20 12.25 -4.82
CA ARG A 61 -10.03 13.06 -3.92
C ARG A 61 -10.14 14.49 -4.44
N ILE A 62 -11.34 15.07 -4.34
CA ILE A 62 -11.57 16.45 -4.76
C ILE A 62 -10.92 17.45 -3.78
N ASN A 63 -10.48 18.60 -4.29
CA ASN A 63 -9.95 19.65 -3.44
C ASN A 63 -11.09 20.43 -2.76
N GLN A 64 -11.46 20.01 -1.55
CA GLN A 64 -12.54 20.62 -0.78
C GLN A 64 -12.25 22.07 -0.32
N GLN A 65 -11.02 22.56 -0.45
CA GLN A 65 -10.70 23.97 -0.16
C GLN A 65 -11.30 24.90 -1.22
N ILE A 66 -11.63 24.38 -2.40
CA ILE A 66 -12.25 25.13 -3.48
C ILE A 66 -13.78 25.11 -3.30
N ALA A 67 -14.34 26.26 -2.93
CA ALA A 67 -15.74 26.36 -2.55
C ALA A 67 -16.71 25.87 -3.64
N TRP A 68 -16.43 26.17 -4.90
CA TRP A 68 -17.30 25.82 -6.03
C TRP A 68 -17.23 24.35 -6.45
N MET A 69 -16.24 23.59 -5.95
CA MET A 69 -16.15 22.15 -6.20
C MET A 69 -16.96 21.32 -5.20
N ARG A 70 -17.30 21.89 -4.04
CA ARG A 70 -18.07 21.19 -3.02
C ARG A 70 -19.51 21.05 -3.46
N ASN A 71 -20.06 19.86 -3.29
CA ASN A 71 -21.47 19.62 -3.41
C ASN A 71 -22.22 20.33 -2.28
N THR A 72 -23.06 21.30 -2.64
CA THR A 72 -23.88 22.09 -1.69
C THR A 72 -25.26 21.48 -1.45
N ILE A 73 -25.69 20.53 -2.29
CA ILE A 73 -27.00 19.87 -2.21
C ILE A 73 -26.91 18.65 -1.27
N ASP A 74 -25.86 17.84 -1.41
CA ASP A 74 -25.59 16.65 -0.61
C ASP A 74 -24.15 16.66 -0.13
N LEU A 75 -23.96 17.14 1.11
CA LEU A 75 -22.66 17.28 1.74
C LEU A 75 -21.93 15.94 1.93
N ARG A 76 -22.65 14.81 1.96
CA ARG A 76 -22.04 13.48 2.14
C ARG A 76 -21.18 13.10 0.94
N ARG A 77 -21.57 13.55 -0.26
CA ARG A 77 -20.84 13.30 -1.51
C ARG A 77 -19.47 13.97 -1.54
N ASN A 78 -19.23 14.99 -0.71
CA ASN A 78 -17.91 15.61 -0.60
C ASN A 78 -16.86 14.63 -0.06
N ASN A 79 -17.28 13.59 0.67
CA ASN A 79 -16.41 12.57 1.23
C ASN A 79 -16.22 11.36 0.29
N TYR A 80 -16.77 11.41 -0.93
CA TYR A 80 -16.56 10.34 -1.90
C TYR A 80 -15.20 10.50 -2.56
N VAL A 81 -14.62 9.35 -2.90
CA VAL A 81 -13.39 9.24 -3.68
C VAL A 81 -13.67 8.45 -4.95
N ILE A 82 -12.87 8.68 -5.99
CA ILE A 82 -12.90 7.88 -7.21
C ILE A 82 -11.67 6.99 -7.19
N CYS A 83 -11.87 5.68 -7.31
CA CYS A 83 -10.77 4.73 -7.38
C CYS A 83 -10.69 4.13 -8.78
N LYS A 84 -9.51 4.17 -9.40
CA LYS A 84 -9.18 3.41 -10.60
C LYS A 84 -8.35 2.21 -10.16
N VAL A 85 -8.96 1.02 -10.19
CA VAL A 85 -8.30 -0.25 -9.87
C VAL A 85 -7.93 -0.96 -11.16
N TYR A 86 -6.68 -1.39 -11.28
CA TYR A 86 -6.17 -2.05 -12.48
C TYR A 86 -5.07 -3.04 -12.13
N MET A 87 -4.78 -3.96 -13.05
CA MET A 87 -3.66 -4.89 -12.94
C MET A 87 -2.60 -4.50 -13.96
N GLU A 88 -1.35 -4.40 -13.53
CA GLU A 88 -0.25 -4.14 -14.46
C GLU A 88 -0.07 -5.34 -15.42
N SER A 89 -0.07 -5.05 -16.72
CA SER A 89 0.21 -6.07 -17.74
C SER A 89 1.70 -6.36 -17.79
N LEU A 90 2.07 -7.63 -17.98
CA LEU A 90 3.45 -8.09 -18.14
C LEU A 90 4.24 -7.41 -19.27
N GLN A 91 3.58 -6.64 -20.14
CA GLN A 91 4.17 -6.10 -21.38
C GLN A 91 4.50 -4.60 -21.32
N SER A 92 4.15 -3.88 -20.25
CA SER A 92 4.57 -2.47 -20.09
C SER A 92 5.84 -2.36 -19.24
N SER A 93 6.93 -2.95 -19.72
CA SER A 93 8.27 -2.63 -19.21
C SER A 93 8.65 -1.22 -19.66
N GLY A 94 8.21 -0.22 -18.90
CA GLY A 94 8.42 1.18 -19.20
C GLY A 94 8.27 2.05 -17.97
N ASP A 95 9.19 1.84 -17.01
CA ASP A 95 9.59 2.82 -16.00
C ASP A 95 8.56 3.22 -14.93
N LEU A 96 8.30 2.34 -13.96
CA LEU A 96 7.98 2.70 -12.57
C LEU A 96 8.45 1.58 -11.62
N SER A 97 9.76 1.32 -11.57
CA SER A 97 10.30 0.50 -10.48
C SER A 97 10.31 1.33 -9.19
N PHE A 98 9.24 1.24 -8.39
CA PHE A 98 9.35 1.57 -6.97
C PHE A 98 10.08 0.41 -6.30
N SER A 99 11.37 0.60 -6.00
CA SER A 99 12.09 -0.33 -5.13
C SER A 99 11.51 -0.24 -3.73
N SER A 100 10.63 -1.18 -3.40
CA SER A 100 10.21 -1.45 -2.03
C SER A 100 11.39 -2.05 -1.25
N VAL A 101 12.34 -1.21 -0.87
CA VAL A 101 13.39 -1.58 0.09
C VAL A 101 12.82 -1.46 1.49
N GLU A 102 12.05 -2.46 1.92
CA GLU A 102 12.02 -2.98 3.30
C GLU A 102 10.98 -4.10 3.42
N ALA A 103 11.29 -5.27 2.85
CA ALA A 103 10.60 -6.51 3.19
C ALA A 103 11.59 -7.68 3.15
N GLN A 104 12.45 -7.78 4.16
CA GLN A 104 13.11 -9.05 4.52
C GLN A 104 13.78 -8.94 5.88
N GLN A 105 13.21 -9.63 6.88
CA GLN A 105 13.85 -10.74 7.60
C GLN A 105 12.96 -11.15 8.77
N ILE A 106 12.53 -12.41 8.78
CA ILE A 106 12.83 -13.38 9.83
C ILE A 106 12.64 -14.76 9.20
N GLY A 107 13.77 -15.42 9.00
CA GLY A 107 13.82 -16.84 8.72
C GLY A 107 13.43 -17.64 9.96
N SER A 108 12.83 -18.79 9.68
CA SER A 108 12.82 -20.04 10.44
C SER A 108 13.75 -20.10 11.65
N ASP A 109 13.17 -20.37 12.82
CA ASP A 109 13.68 -21.36 13.78
C ASP A 109 12.63 -21.59 14.88
N GLU A 110 11.90 -22.70 14.80
CA GLU A 110 11.49 -23.41 16.01
C GLU A 110 11.62 -24.91 15.78
N SER A 111 12.49 -25.52 16.57
CA SER A 111 12.67 -26.94 16.74
C SER A 111 12.17 -27.29 18.14
N ASP A 112 11.37 -28.35 18.28
CA ASP A 112 11.72 -29.47 19.15
C ASP A 112 10.72 -30.63 19.01
N SER A 113 11.22 -31.85 18.80
CA SER A 113 10.63 -33.07 19.40
C SER A 113 11.55 -34.27 19.21
N SER A 114 12.19 -34.63 20.33
CA SER A 114 12.53 -35.96 20.86
C SER A 114 12.79 -37.14 19.90
N THR A 115 13.97 -37.79 20.01
CA THR A 115 14.16 -39.12 20.66
C THR A 115 15.59 -39.70 20.50
N VAL A 116 16.16 -40.12 21.64
CA VAL A 116 16.88 -41.39 21.93
C VAL A 116 18.20 -41.77 21.20
N ALA A 117 19.27 -41.76 22.01
CA ALA A 117 20.40 -42.70 22.13
C ALA A 117 21.13 -43.24 20.87
N ASN A 118 22.46 -43.03 20.82
CA ASN A 118 23.41 -44.15 21.05
C ASN A 118 24.89 -43.73 21.18
N LYS A 119 25.58 -44.46 22.05
CA LYS A 119 27.04 -44.54 22.25
C LYS A 119 27.82 -44.66 20.93
N ARG A 120 28.99 -44.01 20.85
CA ARG A 120 30.29 -44.67 20.58
C ARG A 120 31.49 -43.74 20.75
N LYS A 121 32.53 -44.31 21.35
CA LYS A 121 33.83 -43.79 21.77
C LYS A 121 34.86 -44.06 20.67
N ARG A 122 35.75 -43.10 20.39
CA ARG A 122 37.08 -43.16 19.72
C ARG A 122 37.46 -41.70 19.39
N ASN A 123 38.65 -41.16 19.63
CA ASN A 123 39.95 -41.70 19.99
C ASN A 123 40.65 -40.69 20.90
#